data_AF-A0A943UXT8-F1
#
_entry.id   AF-A0A943UXT8-F1
#
_cell.length_a   1.000
_cell.length_b   1.000
_cell.length_c   1.000
_cell.angle_alpha   90.00
_cell.angle_beta   90.00
_cell.angle_gamma   90.00
#
_symmetry.space_group_name_H-M   'P 1'
#
loop_
_entity.id
_entity.type
_entity.pdbx_description
1 polymer ?
#
loop_
_entity_poly.entity_id
_entity_poly.type
_entity_poly.pdbx_seq_one_letter_code
_entity_poly.pdbx_strand_id
1 'polypeptide(L)' 'AILVDVPLVPLCADDCKGICPRCGKNLNEGACACVAENEAVGKNNPFAALKGISFD' A
#
# COMPACT_ATOMS: atom_id res chain seq x y z
N ALA A 1 -11.39 -8.21 21.81
CA ALA A 1 -10.15 -7.53 21.43
C ALA A 1 -9.51 -8.30 20.28
N ILE A 2 -8.98 -7.62 19.25
CA ILE A 2 -8.23 -8.25 18.17
C ILE A 2 -6.74 -8.05 18.49
N LEU A 3 -5.99 -9.14 18.62
CA LEU A 3 -4.53 -9.13 18.72
C LEU A 3 -3.98 -9.32 17.30
N VAL A 4 -3.22 -8.34 16.82
CA VAL A 4 -2.52 -8.40 15.54
C VAL A 4 -1.03 -8.43 15.84
N ASP A 5 -0.32 -9.44 15.34
CA ASP A 5 1.13 -9.57 15.47
C ASP A 5 1.81 -8.65 14.44
N VAL A 6 1.75 -7.34 14.71
CA VAL A 6 2.46 -6.35 13.90
C VAL A 6 3.88 -6.23 14.47
N PRO A 7 4.93 -6.38 13.64
CA PRO A 7 6.29 -6.27 14.13
C PRO A 7 6.52 -4.86 14.71
N LEU A 8 7.09 -4.83 15.92
CA LEU A 8 7.43 -3.58 16.62
C LEU A 8 8.61 -2.84 15.97
N VAL A 9 9.31 -3.49 15.04
CA VAL A 9 10.48 -2.99 14.34
C VAL A 9 10.28 -3.09 12.84
N PRO A 10 10.77 -2.11 12.05
CA PRO A 10 10.78 -2.23 10.60
C PRO A 10 11.67 -3.41 10.19
N LEU A 11 11.10 -4.36 9.46
CA LEU A 11 11.83 -5.54 8.95
C LEU A 11 12.52 -5.28 7.62
N CYS A 12 12.05 -4.29 6.87
CA CYS A 12 12.63 -3.89 5.59
C CYS A 12 13.84 -2.98 5.80
N ALA A 13 14.89 -3.19 5.02
CA ALA A 13 15.96 -2.22 4.84
C ALA A 13 15.45 -0.95 4.13
N ASP A 14 16.20 0.14 4.25
CA ASP A 14 15.84 1.45 3.67
C ASP A 14 15.68 1.41 2.13
N ASP A 15 16.35 0.48 1.46
CA ASP A 15 16.32 0.29 0.01
C ASP A 15 15.35 -0.82 -0.46
N CYS A 16 14.58 -1.42 0.46
CA CYS A 16 13.62 -2.46 0.13
C CYS A 16 12.54 -1.92 -0.81
N LYS A 17 12.42 -2.54 -1.99
CA LYS A 17 11.43 -2.16 -3.00
C LYS A 17 10.00 -2.57 -2.61
N GLY A 18 9.85 -3.38 -1.57
CA GLY A 18 8.57 -3.85 -1.06
C GLY A 18 7.86 -4.85 -1.98
N ILE A 19 6.55 -4.93 -1.79
CA ILE A 19 5.66 -5.85 -2.50
C ILE A 19 4.74 -5.04 -3.42
N CYS A 20 4.42 -5.57 -4.61
CA CYS A 20 3.43 -4.97 -5.49
C CYS A 20 2.05 -4.91 -4.79
N PRO A 21 1.45 -3.71 -4.61
CA PRO A 21 0.16 -3.57 -3.93
C PRO A 21 -1.03 -4.14 -4.74
N ARG A 22 -0.78 -4.58 -5.98
CA ARG A 22 -1.80 -5.14 -6.88
C ARG A 22 -1.78 -6.66 -6.92
N CYS A 23 -0.60 -7.27 -6.99
CA CYS A 23 -0.46 -8.71 -7.19
C CYS A 23 0.35 -9.44 -6.11
N GLY A 24 0.95 -8.74 -5.15
CA GLY A 24 1.72 -9.39 -4.10
C GLY A 24 3.14 -9.84 -4.50
N LYS A 25 3.59 -9.55 -5.73
CA LYS A 25 4.97 -9.91 -6.14
C LYS A 25 6.01 -9.13 -5.33
N ASN A 26 7.04 -9.83 -4.87
CA ASN A 26 8.25 -9.25 -4.29
C ASN A 26 9.01 -8.43 -5.35
N LEU A 27 9.07 -7.11 -5.20
CA LEU A 27 9.73 -6.22 -6.18
C LEU A 27 11.26 -6.27 -6.09
N ASN A 28 11.79 -6.91 -5.03
CA ASN A 28 13.23 -7.18 -4.90
C ASN A 28 13.70 -8.28 -5.87
N GLU A 29 12.80 -9.17 -6.31
CA GLU A 29 13.07 -10.20 -7.34
C GLU A 29 12.88 -9.68 -8.78
N GLY A 30 12.56 -8.39 -8.92
CA GLY A 30 12.35 -7.73 -10.20
C GLY A 30 10.93 -7.19 -10.39
N ALA A 31 10.73 -6.47 -11.49
CA ALA A 31 9.48 -5.79 -11.77
C ALA A 31 8.30 -6.78 -11.93
N CYS A 32 7.09 -6.29 -11.62
CA CYS A 32 5.84 -6.95 -11.96
C CYS A 32 5.27 -6.37 -13.27
N ALA A 33 4.34 -7.08 -13.91
CA ALA A 33 3.65 -6.62 -15.12
C ALA A 33 2.40 -5.77 -14.82
N CYS A 34 2.14 -5.44 -13.55
CA CYS A 34 1.00 -4.59 -13.21
C CYS A 34 1.22 -3.19 -13.79
N VAL A 35 0.21 -2.69 -14.50
CA VAL A 35 0.20 -1.32 -15.01
C VAL A 35 0.17 -0.38 -13.82
N ALA A 36 1.10 0.58 -13.78
CA ALA A 36 1.03 1.66 -12.81
C ALA A 36 -0.22 2.50 -13.14
N GLU A 37 -1.29 2.30 -12.38
CA GLU A 37 -2.41 3.24 -12.34
C GLU A 37 -1.95 4.48 -11.57
N ASN A 38 -1.12 5.30 -12.20
CA ASN A 38 -1.09 6.70 -11.89
C ASN A 38 -2.50 7.21 -12.24
N GLU A 39 -3.18 7.84 -11.27
CA GLU A 39 -4.54 8.42 -11.39
C GLU A 39 -5.76 7.60 -10.92
N ALA A 40 -5.65 6.77 -9.87
CA ALA A 40 -6.87 6.35 -9.16
C ALA A 40 -6.76 6.10 -7.65
N VAL A 41 -5.62 6.42 -7.01
CA VAL A 41 -5.54 6.42 -5.54
C VAL A 41 -6.41 7.58 -5.02
N GLY A 42 -7.69 7.30 -4.74
CA GLY A 42 -8.64 8.27 -4.17
C GLY A 42 -9.76 8.76 -5.09
N LYS A 43 -9.94 8.21 -6.30
CA LYS A 43 -11.10 8.55 -7.16
C LYS A 43 -12.18 7.45 -7.14
N ASN A 44 -11.80 6.17 -7.15
CA ASN A 44 -12.72 5.03 -7.19
C ASN A 44 -12.36 3.99 -6.12
N ASN A 45 -12.55 4.32 -4.85
CA ASN A 45 -12.39 3.36 -3.77
C ASN A 45 -13.52 3.51 -2.73
N PRO A 46 -13.73 2.51 -1.85
CA PRO A 46 -14.79 2.55 -0.84
C PRO A 46 -14.71 3.75 0.12
N PHE A 47 -13.57 4.42 0.19
CA PHE A 47 -13.29 5.54 1.08
C PHE A 47 -13.30 6.90 0.35
N ALA A 48 -13.71 6.97 -0.92
CA ALA A 48 -13.73 8.21 -1.70
C ALA A 48 -14.57 9.32 -1.03
N ALA A 49 -15.59 8.94 -0.24
CA ALA A 49 -16.41 9.86 0.55
C ALA A 49 -15.63 10.62 1.64
N LEU A 50 -14.47 10.10 2.09
CA LEU A 50 -13.67 10.71 3.16
C LEU A 50 -12.77 11.85 2.65
N LYS A 51 -12.70 12.07 1.33
CA LYS A 51 -11.77 13.02 0.71
C LYS A 51 -11.97 14.49 1.15
N GLY A 52 -13.16 14.84 1.63
CA GLY A 52 -13.53 16.21 2.03
C GLY A 52 -13.81 16.39 3.52
N ILE A 53 -13.45 15.42 4.37
CA ILE A 53 -13.71 15.52 5.81
C ILE A 53 -12.58 16.32 6.47
N SER A 54 -12.93 17.45 7.10
CA SER A 54 -12.03 18.20 7.98
C SER A 54 -12.24 17.75 9.43
N PHE A 55 -11.15 17.67 10.18
CA PHE A 55 -11.16 17.40 11.62
C PHE A 55 -10.71 18.68 12.33
N ASP A 56 -11.62 19.64 12.39
CA ASP A 56 -11.47 20.83 13.21
C ASP A 56 -11.70 20.48 14.69
#